data_AF-A0A8H3QWT7-F1
#
_entry.id   AF-A0A8H3QWT7-F1
#
_cell.length_a   1.000
_cell.length_b   1.000
_cell.length_c   1.000
_cell.angle_alpha   90.00
_cell.angle_beta   90.00
_cell.angle_gamma   90.00
#
_symmetry.space_group_name_H-M   'P 1'
#
loop_
_entity.id
_entity.type
_entity.pdbx_description
1 polymer ?
#
loop_
_entity_poly.entity_id
_entity_poly.type
_entity_poly.pdbx_seq_one_letter_code
_entity_poly.pdbx_strand_id
1 'polypeptide(L)'
;MYFDAGVNSKTKSEYWHGTLWAESPLFGQEQLMISGEIYQCDDFVYYYDNERKLGRLRAILLNEENQQYQLRIQKVLDYSDLPGTFKGELRQNRSLSGEVWLQDEPFLTITTSQISEKVAADTLRITEILYKHHTHWRIRDATFFYQHPSEYISIRQPPSPTILVYKLFLDIYYDDFGTFRNDYHSLGGVYVQFGNMPARQKKLLKNYFVLGFVPFSGNFNEFMLPFISEMKEFEQGKLMEVNGQDAYVIASLGVVTADLPQENNMCGVLRHNANKGCRTCTASRKSLTNFFQDVPATSRYHHITDDQFKEIFNEPTTTRQR
;
A
#
# COMPACT_ATOMS: atom_id res chain seq x y z
N MET A 1 7.10 19.19 -9.45
CA MET A 1 6.43 17.96 -9.01
C MET A 1 7.45 16.82 -9.10
N TYR A 2 7.33 15.80 -8.26
CA TYR A 2 8.21 14.64 -8.20
C TYR A 2 7.57 13.44 -8.91
N PHE A 3 8.32 12.74 -9.77
CA PHE A 3 7.78 11.67 -10.63
C PHE A 3 8.64 10.40 -10.65
N ASP A 4 9.70 10.36 -9.84
CA ASP A 4 10.65 9.24 -9.82
C ASP A 4 10.25 8.16 -8.80
N ALA A 5 11.12 7.16 -8.64
CA ALA A 5 10.96 6.07 -7.68
C ALA A 5 10.74 6.55 -6.24
N GLY A 6 10.35 5.65 -5.33
CA GLY A 6 10.37 5.99 -3.90
C GLY A 6 11.79 6.35 -3.44
N VAL A 7 11.95 7.27 -2.49
CA VAL A 7 13.26 7.65 -1.96
C VAL A 7 13.49 7.01 -0.59
N ASN A 8 14.63 6.34 -0.45
CA ASN A 8 15.13 5.89 0.84
C ASN A 8 15.84 7.05 1.55
N SER A 9 15.08 7.79 2.37
CA SER A 9 15.59 8.88 3.19
C SER A 9 15.56 8.52 4.69
N LYS A 10 16.56 9.00 5.42
CA LYS A 10 16.58 8.98 6.90
C LYS A 10 15.44 9.81 7.48
N THR A 11 15.05 10.90 6.81
CA THR A 11 14.01 11.82 7.26
C THR A 11 12.80 11.72 6.35
N LYS A 12 11.67 11.24 6.87
CA LYS A 12 10.44 11.09 6.11
C LYS A 12 9.57 12.35 6.23
N SER A 13 9.49 13.13 5.16
CA SER A 13 8.66 14.35 5.10
C SER A 13 7.77 14.44 3.86
N GLU A 14 8.03 13.60 2.86
CA GLU A 14 7.39 13.65 1.55
C GLU A 14 6.69 12.33 1.22
N TYR A 15 5.69 12.34 0.34
CA TYR A 15 4.93 11.14 0.02
C TYR A 15 5.80 10.05 -0.63
N TRP A 16 6.79 10.44 -1.43
CA TRP A 16 7.74 9.51 -2.04
C TRP A 16 8.71 8.87 -1.03
N HIS A 17 8.71 9.27 0.24
CA HIS A 17 9.44 8.57 1.32
C HIS A 17 8.59 7.43 1.94
N GLY A 18 7.31 7.33 1.57
CA GLY A 18 6.33 6.38 2.10
C GLY A 18 6.31 5.04 1.36
N THR A 19 5.81 4.01 2.03
CA THR A 19 5.67 2.66 1.46
C THR A 19 4.70 2.62 0.28
N LEU A 20 3.58 3.34 0.36
CA LEU A 20 2.60 3.39 -0.74
C LEU A 20 3.23 3.86 -2.06
N TRP A 21 4.03 4.93 -2.03
CA TRP A 21 4.70 5.42 -3.22
C TRP A 21 5.75 4.42 -3.72
N ALA A 22 6.53 3.86 -2.80
CA ALA A 22 7.61 2.94 -3.12
C ALA A 22 7.15 1.62 -3.74
N GLU A 23 6.02 1.06 -3.27
CA GLU A 23 5.53 -0.27 -3.64
C GLU A 23 4.47 -0.25 -4.75
N SER A 24 3.79 0.88 -4.97
CA SER A 24 2.69 0.96 -5.94
C SER A 24 3.19 1.10 -7.38
N PRO A 25 2.75 0.24 -8.32
CA PRO A 25 2.98 0.42 -9.75
C PRO A 25 2.44 1.75 -10.29
N LEU A 26 1.43 2.34 -9.64
CA LEU A 26 0.79 3.58 -10.07
C LEU A 26 1.63 4.83 -9.75
N PHE A 27 2.63 4.74 -8.87
CA PHE A 27 3.40 5.89 -8.40
C PHE A 27 4.91 5.67 -8.48
N GLY A 28 5.40 4.56 -7.92
CA GLY A 28 6.82 4.27 -7.80
C GLY A 28 7.42 3.59 -9.02
N GLN A 29 8.64 3.12 -8.83
CA GLN A 29 9.34 2.31 -9.81
C GLN A 29 8.93 0.85 -9.64
N GLU A 30 8.22 0.33 -10.65
CA GLU A 30 7.72 -1.05 -10.67
C GLU A 30 8.81 -2.06 -11.01
N GLN A 31 9.70 -1.70 -11.93
CA GLN A 31 10.71 -2.60 -12.48
C GLN A 31 12.06 -1.93 -12.73
N LEU A 32 13.14 -2.69 -12.71
CA LEU A 32 14.49 -2.19 -12.95
C LEU A 32 15.31 -3.22 -13.74
N MET A 33 16.03 -2.76 -14.75
CA MET A 33 16.97 -3.59 -15.49
C MET A 33 18.30 -3.67 -14.74
N ILE A 34 18.73 -4.88 -14.39
CA ILE A 34 19.99 -5.17 -13.70
C ILE A 34 20.70 -6.27 -14.49
N SER A 35 21.91 -5.98 -14.96
CA SER A 35 22.75 -6.94 -15.71
C SER A 35 22.06 -7.60 -16.91
N GLY A 36 21.16 -6.88 -17.58
CA GLY A 36 20.43 -7.37 -18.76
C GLY A 36 19.11 -8.11 -18.46
N GLU A 37 18.76 -8.30 -17.19
CA GLU A 37 17.48 -8.88 -16.77
C GLU A 37 16.59 -7.82 -16.11
N ILE A 38 15.28 -7.91 -16.34
CA ILE A 38 14.29 -6.98 -15.76
C ILE A 38 13.79 -7.57 -14.45
N TYR A 39 13.99 -6.90 -13.32
CA TYR A 39 13.45 -7.25 -12.01
C TYR A 39 12.21 -6.43 -11.71
N GLN A 40 11.13 -7.06 -11.27
CA GLN A 40 9.84 -6.44 -10.95
C GLN A 40 9.56 -6.53 -9.46
N CYS A 41 8.87 -5.54 -8.90
CA CYS A 41 8.38 -5.64 -7.53
C CYS A 41 7.46 -6.86 -7.40
N ASP A 42 7.60 -7.55 -6.28
CA ASP A 42 7.07 -8.88 -5.96
C ASP A 42 7.92 -10.08 -6.45
N ASP A 43 8.94 -9.89 -7.28
CA ASP A 43 9.83 -10.99 -7.65
C ASP A 43 10.53 -11.60 -6.42
N PHE A 44 10.62 -12.92 -6.38
CA PHE A 44 11.55 -13.61 -5.51
C PHE A 44 12.95 -13.62 -6.14
N VAL A 45 13.97 -13.29 -5.35
CA VAL A 45 15.34 -13.11 -5.81
C VAL A 45 16.32 -13.70 -4.82
N TYR A 46 17.40 -14.27 -5.35
CA TYR A 46 18.60 -14.52 -4.55
C TYR A 46 19.46 -13.26 -4.49
N TYR A 47 19.98 -12.97 -3.30
CA TYR A 47 20.90 -11.87 -3.06
C TYR A 47 22.03 -12.29 -2.12
N TYR A 48 23.13 -11.54 -2.10
CA TYR A 48 24.27 -11.77 -1.23
C TYR A 48 24.27 -10.82 -0.02
N ASP A 49 24.25 -11.41 1.18
CA ASP A 49 24.46 -10.76 2.48
C ASP A 49 25.36 -11.66 3.33
N ASN A 50 26.67 -11.56 3.09
CA ASN A 50 27.73 -12.51 3.49
C ASN A 50 27.61 -13.91 2.87
N GLU A 51 26.39 -14.43 2.81
CA GLU A 51 26.02 -15.67 2.13
C GLU A 51 24.86 -15.42 1.17
N ARG A 52 24.58 -16.40 0.30
CA ARG A 52 23.45 -16.33 -0.62
C ARG A 52 22.16 -16.55 0.17
N LYS A 53 21.25 -15.58 0.08
CA LYS A 53 19.95 -15.57 0.77
C LYS A 53 18.82 -15.37 -0.23
N LEU A 54 17.65 -15.87 0.14
CA LEU A 54 16.41 -15.68 -0.61
C LEU A 54 15.65 -14.47 -0.05
N GLY A 55 15.05 -13.70 -0.93
CA GLY A 55 14.22 -12.56 -0.56
C GLY A 55 13.13 -12.29 -1.57
N ARG A 56 12.17 -11.47 -1.17
CA ARG A 56 11.10 -10.95 -2.03
C ARG A 56 11.35 -9.46 -2.25
N LEU A 57 11.42 -9.02 -3.50
CA LEU A 57 11.63 -7.63 -3.87
C LEU A 57 10.36 -6.82 -3.56
N ARG A 58 10.43 -5.92 -2.60
CA ARG A 58 9.29 -5.11 -2.15
C ARG A 58 9.21 -3.76 -2.84
N ALA A 59 10.36 -3.12 -3.07
CA ALA A 59 10.37 -1.83 -3.73
C ALA A 59 11.72 -1.55 -4.37
N ILE A 60 11.68 -0.80 -5.45
CA ILE A 60 12.86 -0.17 -6.05
C ILE A 60 12.88 1.28 -5.60
N LEU A 61 13.98 1.68 -4.97
CA LEU A 61 14.12 2.97 -4.30
C LEU A 61 15.33 3.73 -4.86
N LEU A 62 15.30 5.05 -4.80
CA LEU A 62 16.47 5.89 -4.95
C LEU A 62 17.10 6.18 -3.60
N ASN A 63 18.41 6.08 -3.51
CA ASN A 63 19.16 6.58 -2.36
C ASN A 63 19.23 8.11 -2.41
N GLU A 64 18.84 8.78 -1.32
CA GLU A 64 18.82 10.24 -1.27
C GLU A 64 20.19 10.89 -1.47
N GLU A 65 21.27 10.27 -0.96
CA GLU A 65 22.61 10.85 -0.94
C GLU A 65 23.34 10.68 -2.28
N ASN A 66 23.28 9.49 -2.90
CA ASN A 66 24.04 9.18 -4.11
C ASN A 66 23.20 8.97 -5.39
N GLN A 67 21.86 9.04 -5.27
CA GLN A 67 20.91 8.89 -6.38
C GLN A 67 21.01 7.55 -7.13
N GLN A 68 21.60 6.54 -6.51
CA GLN A 68 21.63 5.18 -7.05
C GLN A 68 20.42 4.38 -6.62
N TYR A 69 20.00 3.45 -7.47
CA TYR A 69 18.95 2.50 -7.14
C TYR A 69 19.36 1.56 -6.01
N GLN A 70 18.44 1.37 -5.07
CA GLN A 70 18.49 0.42 -3.99
C GLN A 70 17.23 -0.43 -4.02
N LEU A 71 17.32 -1.63 -3.47
CA LEU A 71 16.23 -2.61 -3.49
C LEU A 71 15.83 -2.90 -2.06
N ARG A 72 14.55 -2.71 -1.75
CA ARG A 72 13.97 -3.12 -0.48
C ARG A 72 13.58 -4.59 -0.59
N ILE A 73 14.18 -5.43 0.23
CA ILE A 73 13.99 -6.87 0.25
C ILE A 73 13.27 -7.28 1.53
N GLN A 74 12.17 -8.00 1.38
CA GLN A 74 11.57 -8.79 2.44
C GLN A 74 12.33 -10.11 2.55
N LYS A 75 12.82 -10.45 3.74
CA LYS A 75 13.64 -11.64 3.92
C LYS A 75 12.78 -12.89 3.80
N VAL A 76 13.34 -13.91 3.15
CA VAL A 76 12.84 -15.28 3.19
C VAL A 76 13.87 -16.09 3.96
N LEU A 77 13.39 -16.82 4.97
CA LEU A 77 14.18 -17.52 5.96
C LEU A 77 14.09 -19.02 5.72
N ASP A 78 15.24 -19.67 5.83
CA ASP A 78 15.32 -21.12 5.97
C ASP A 78 15.08 -21.53 7.42
N TYR A 79 14.87 -22.83 7.65
CA TYR A 79 14.69 -23.37 9.00
C TYR A 79 15.86 -23.05 9.94
N SER A 80 17.09 -23.00 9.41
CA SER A 80 18.29 -22.64 10.17
C SER A 80 18.21 -21.24 10.76
N ASP A 81 17.56 -20.32 10.04
CA ASP A 81 17.48 -18.89 10.36
C ASP A 81 16.35 -18.58 11.37
N LEU A 82 15.43 -19.53 11.59
CA LEU A 82 14.37 -19.37 12.57
C LEU A 82 14.92 -19.24 14.01
N PRO A 83 14.31 -18.39 14.85
CA PRO A 83 14.60 -18.37 16.28
C PRO A 83 14.42 -19.75 16.91
N GLY A 84 15.30 -20.11 17.85
CA GLY A 84 15.32 -21.44 18.48
C GLY A 84 13.98 -21.86 19.11
N THR A 85 13.20 -20.89 19.59
CA THR A 85 11.85 -21.12 20.15
C THR A 85 10.84 -21.66 19.13
N PHE A 86 11.08 -21.47 17.84
CA PHE A 86 10.21 -21.97 16.76
C PHE A 86 10.75 -23.21 16.08
N LYS A 87 12.00 -23.59 16.37
CA LYS A 87 12.60 -24.84 15.88
C LYS A 87 11.90 -26.02 16.53
N GLY A 88 11.52 -26.99 15.71
CA GLY A 88 10.76 -28.16 16.12
C GLY A 88 10.60 -29.12 14.95
N GLU A 89 10.35 -30.39 15.26
CA GLU A 89 10.32 -31.49 14.29
C GLU A 89 9.34 -31.23 13.12
N LEU A 90 8.16 -30.67 13.41
CA LEU A 90 7.18 -30.32 12.38
C LEU A 90 7.75 -29.33 11.34
N ARG A 91 8.36 -28.22 11.80
CA ARG A 91 8.95 -27.22 10.89
C ARG A 91 10.17 -27.75 10.17
N GLN A 92 10.97 -28.58 10.84
CA GLN A 92 12.11 -29.25 10.21
C GLN A 92 11.64 -30.13 9.05
N ASN A 93 10.63 -30.97 9.27
CA ASN A 93 10.07 -31.85 8.24
C ASN A 93 9.45 -31.07 7.07
N ARG A 94 8.77 -29.95 7.34
CA ARG A 94 8.25 -29.08 6.28
C ARG A 94 9.39 -28.39 5.50
N SER A 95 10.45 -27.96 6.17
CA SER A 95 11.64 -27.40 5.50
C SER A 95 12.33 -28.41 4.60
N LEU A 96 12.43 -29.68 4.99
CA LEU A 96 12.93 -30.76 4.13
C LEU A 96 12.08 -30.96 2.86
N SER A 97 10.81 -30.55 2.91
CA SER A 97 9.90 -30.55 1.76
C SER A 97 9.93 -29.24 0.96
N GLY A 98 10.90 -28.35 1.23
CA GLY A 98 11.08 -27.07 0.53
C GLY A 98 10.29 -25.89 1.09
N GLU A 99 9.71 -26.01 2.30
CA GLU A 99 9.04 -24.87 2.93
C GLU A 99 10.04 -23.83 3.46
N VAL A 100 9.72 -22.56 3.23
CA VAL A 100 10.45 -21.38 3.70
C VAL A 100 9.51 -20.41 4.42
N TRP A 101 10.08 -19.50 5.20
CA TRP A 101 9.31 -18.56 6.02
C TRP A 101 9.56 -17.12 5.60
N LEU A 102 8.52 -16.32 5.46
CA LEU A 102 8.71 -14.88 5.29
C LEU A 102 9.00 -14.23 6.62
N GLN A 103 9.86 -13.22 6.59
CA GLN A 103 10.00 -12.30 7.69
C GLN A 103 9.34 -10.97 7.33
N ASP A 104 8.44 -10.48 8.17
CA ASP A 104 8.02 -9.08 8.13
C ASP A 104 9.16 -8.17 8.64
N GLU A 105 8.84 -6.95 9.08
CA GLU A 105 9.84 -5.98 9.51
C GLU A 105 10.86 -6.54 10.52
N PRO A 106 12.15 -6.15 10.40
CA PRO A 106 12.67 -5.14 9.47
C PRO A 106 12.95 -5.67 8.06
N PHE A 107 12.60 -4.88 7.05
CA PHE A 107 13.03 -5.10 5.67
C PHE A 107 14.50 -4.71 5.49
N LEU A 108 15.18 -5.40 4.57
CA LEU A 108 16.56 -5.10 4.21
C LEU A 108 16.58 -4.14 3.02
N THR A 109 17.57 -3.24 2.98
CA THR A 109 17.86 -2.46 1.77
C THR A 109 19.22 -2.87 1.24
N ILE A 110 19.28 -3.32 -0.02
CA ILE A 110 20.51 -3.76 -0.69
C ILE A 110 20.80 -2.88 -1.91
N THR A 111 22.04 -2.91 -2.40
CA THR A 111 22.38 -2.35 -3.71
C THR A 111 22.05 -3.33 -4.82
N THR A 112 21.92 -2.83 -6.06
CA THR A 112 21.66 -3.68 -7.23
C THR A 112 22.76 -4.71 -7.48
N SER A 113 24.02 -4.42 -7.09
CA SER A 113 25.15 -5.33 -7.23
C SER A 113 25.09 -6.56 -6.29
N GLN A 114 24.20 -6.55 -5.29
CA GLN A 114 24.02 -7.68 -4.38
C GLN A 114 23.00 -8.70 -4.91
N ILE A 115 22.23 -8.37 -5.94
CA ILE A 115 21.32 -9.33 -6.57
C ILE A 115 22.11 -10.34 -7.39
N SER A 116 21.69 -11.60 -7.30
CA SER A 116 22.26 -12.72 -8.03
C SER A 116 21.36 -13.15 -9.19
N GLU A 117 20.15 -13.62 -8.90
CA GLU A 117 19.23 -14.16 -9.90
C GLU A 117 17.78 -14.16 -9.39
N LYS A 118 16.82 -14.29 -10.32
CA LYS A 118 15.41 -14.48 -10.01
C LYS A 118 15.08 -15.91 -9.60
N VAL A 119 13.97 -16.06 -8.88
CA VAL A 119 13.41 -17.34 -8.45
C VAL A 119 11.96 -17.41 -8.86
N ALA A 120 11.57 -18.53 -9.47
CA ALA A 120 10.18 -18.77 -9.85
C ALA A 120 9.33 -19.00 -8.58
N ALA A 121 8.26 -18.22 -8.43
CA ALA A 121 7.45 -18.20 -7.20
C ALA A 121 6.75 -19.54 -6.91
N ASP A 122 6.42 -20.31 -7.95
CA ASP A 122 5.80 -21.64 -7.86
C ASP A 122 6.68 -22.70 -7.18
N THR A 123 7.98 -22.42 -7.06
CA THR A 123 8.92 -23.30 -6.37
C THR A 123 8.91 -23.13 -4.84
N LEU A 124 8.29 -22.06 -4.33
CA LEU A 124 8.33 -21.71 -2.91
C LEU A 124 7.03 -22.06 -2.21
N ARG A 125 7.15 -22.83 -1.12
CA ARG A 125 6.03 -23.08 -0.20
C ARG A 125 6.18 -22.21 1.03
N ILE A 126 5.21 -21.32 1.26
CA ILE A 126 5.19 -20.41 2.40
C ILE A 126 3.84 -20.55 3.11
N THR A 127 3.85 -21.07 4.34
CA THR A 127 2.62 -21.21 5.15
C THR A 127 2.62 -20.34 6.40
N GLU A 128 3.77 -19.77 6.76
CA GLU A 128 3.97 -19.04 8.00
C GLU A 128 4.82 -17.78 7.77
N ILE A 129 4.52 -16.75 8.55
CA ILE A 129 5.20 -15.46 8.53
C ILE A 129 5.74 -15.18 9.93
N LEU A 130 7.05 -14.96 10.00
CA LEU A 130 7.75 -14.50 11.17
C LEU A 130 7.62 -12.97 11.26
N TYR A 131 7.13 -12.46 12.37
CA TYR A 131 7.01 -11.02 12.62
C TYR A 131 7.45 -10.69 14.04
N LYS A 132 7.71 -9.42 14.28
CA LYS A 132 8.13 -8.93 15.60
C LYS A 132 6.98 -8.26 16.33
N HIS A 133 6.70 -8.72 17.55
CA HIS A 133 5.81 -8.07 18.50
C HIS A 133 6.63 -7.55 19.68
N HIS A 134 6.73 -6.23 19.79
CA HIS A 134 7.68 -5.55 20.67
C HIS A 134 9.13 -6.05 20.45
N THR A 135 9.68 -6.80 21.39
CA THR A 135 11.04 -7.35 21.35
C THR A 135 11.05 -8.84 21.00
N HIS A 136 9.89 -9.48 20.90
CA HIS A 136 9.78 -10.92 20.72
C HIS A 136 9.36 -11.26 19.31
N TRP A 137 9.97 -12.31 18.78
CA TRP A 137 9.52 -12.93 17.54
C TRP A 137 8.22 -13.70 17.78
N ARG A 138 7.33 -13.68 16.79
CA ARG A 138 6.09 -14.44 16.74
C ARG A 138 5.87 -14.96 15.32
N ILE A 139 5.04 -15.98 15.20
CA ILE A 139 4.64 -16.57 13.92
C ILE A 139 3.14 -16.41 13.77
N ARG A 140 2.70 -16.07 12.55
CA ARG A 140 1.30 -16.15 12.14
C ARG A 140 1.16 -16.89 10.82
N ASP A 141 -0.06 -17.29 10.52
CA ASP A 141 -0.44 -17.98 9.30
C ASP A 141 -0.27 -17.09 8.06
N ALA A 142 0.12 -17.69 6.93
CA ALA A 142 0.29 -17.00 5.65
C ALA A 142 -1.01 -16.46 5.05
N THR A 143 -2.18 -16.80 5.57
CA THR A 143 -3.44 -16.10 5.24
C THR A 143 -3.35 -14.60 5.53
N PHE A 144 -2.54 -14.19 6.52
CA PHE A 144 -2.22 -12.79 6.83
C PHE A 144 -1.00 -12.25 6.06
N PHE A 145 -0.72 -12.84 4.91
CA PHE A 145 0.30 -12.37 3.98
C PHE A 145 -0.07 -10.99 3.45
N TYR A 146 0.92 -10.11 3.41
CA TYR A 146 0.75 -8.82 2.76
C TYR A 146 0.74 -9.03 1.25
N GLN A 147 -0.44 -8.85 0.65
CA GLN A 147 -0.60 -8.82 -0.79
C GLN A 147 0.00 -7.51 -1.33
N HIS A 148 1.07 -7.64 -2.10
CA HIS A 148 1.82 -6.53 -2.67
C HIS A 148 1.00 -5.84 -3.77
N PRO A 149 1.04 -4.50 -3.90
CA PRO A 149 0.28 -3.78 -4.91
C PRO A 149 0.44 -4.30 -6.35
N SER A 150 1.62 -4.78 -6.73
CA SER A 150 1.84 -5.38 -8.06
C SER A 150 1.07 -6.68 -8.31
N GLU A 151 0.57 -7.36 -7.28
CA GLU A 151 -0.20 -8.60 -7.43
C GLU A 151 -1.64 -8.34 -7.93
N TYR A 152 -2.21 -7.17 -7.64
CA TYR A 152 -3.61 -6.85 -7.95
C TYR A 152 -3.80 -5.58 -8.78
N ILE A 153 -2.76 -4.77 -8.97
CA ILE A 153 -2.80 -3.59 -9.84
C ILE A 153 -2.20 -3.95 -11.19
N SER A 154 -3.00 -3.81 -12.24
CA SER A 154 -2.54 -3.95 -13.63
C SER A 154 -2.63 -2.59 -14.34
N ILE A 155 -1.50 -2.15 -14.88
CA ILE A 155 -1.40 -0.94 -15.72
C ILE A 155 -1.12 -1.33 -17.17
N ARG A 156 -1.63 -0.55 -18.12
CA ARG A 156 -1.23 -0.70 -19.52
C ARG A 156 0.20 -0.20 -19.68
N GLN A 157 0.96 -0.93 -20.47
CA GLN A 157 2.31 -0.53 -20.82
C GLN A 157 2.26 0.70 -21.73
N PRO A 158 3.22 1.63 -21.58
CA PRO A 158 3.34 2.76 -22.49
C PRO A 158 3.51 2.26 -23.93
N PRO A 159 3.04 3.04 -24.93
CA PRO A 159 3.08 2.63 -26.34
C PRO A 159 4.51 2.52 -26.90
N SER A 160 5.49 3.11 -26.24
CA SER A 160 6.91 3.02 -26.58
C SER A 160 7.76 2.99 -25.30
N PRO A 161 8.86 2.22 -25.25
CA PRO A 161 9.79 2.24 -24.11
C PRO A 161 10.53 3.58 -23.94
N THR A 162 10.53 4.43 -24.97
CA THR A 162 11.23 5.73 -24.94
C THR A 162 10.31 6.91 -24.61
N ILE A 163 8.99 6.69 -24.51
CA ILE A 163 8.08 7.78 -24.17
C ILE A 163 8.25 8.16 -22.71
N LEU A 164 8.19 9.46 -22.43
CA LEU A 164 8.23 9.95 -21.06
C LEU A 164 6.96 9.51 -20.33
N VAL A 165 7.12 8.90 -19.16
CA VAL A 165 6.00 8.45 -18.33
C VAL A 165 5.87 9.37 -17.12
N TYR A 166 4.68 9.93 -16.90
CA TYR A 166 4.36 10.69 -15.70
C TYR A 166 3.34 9.95 -14.87
N LYS A 167 3.65 9.70 -13.60
CA LYS A 167 2.77 9.07 -12.63
C LYS A 167 2.24 10.11 -11.64
N LEU A 168 0.98 10.49 -11.75
CA LEU A 168 0.31 11.48 -10.91
C LEU A 168 -0.36 10.78 -9.72
N PHE A 169 0.08 11.18 -8.53
CA PHE A 169 -0.55 10.85 -7.26
C PHE A 169 -1.61 11.89 -6.94
N LEU A 170 -2.88 11.48 -6.86
CA LEU A 170 -3.97 12.34 -6.42
C LEU A 170 -4.26 12.12 -4.94
N ASP A 171 -4.38 13.22 -4.21
CA ASP A 171 -4.79 13.29 -2.82
C ASP A 171 -6.16 13.96 -2.78
N ILE A 172 -7.16 13.27 -2.25
CA ILE A 172 -8.52 13.81 -2.09
C ILE A 172 -8.72 14.18 -0.63
N TYR A 173 -9.22 15.38 -0.40
CA TYR A 173 -9.70 15.80 0.91
C TYR A 173 -11.23 15.95 0.89
N TYR A 174 -11.89 15.37 1.87
CA TYR A 174 -13.33 15.52 2.09
C TYR A 174 -13.62 16.06 3.48
N ASP A 175 -14.45 17.11 3.56
CA ASP A 175 -14.78 17.77 4.82
C ASP A 175 -16.20 18.30 4.82
N ASP A 176 -16.92 18.04 5.90
CA ASP A 176 -18.28 18.55 6.10
C ASP A 176 -18.20 19.86 6.89
N PHE A 177 -18.64 20.96 6.28
CA PHE A 177 -18.66 22.26 6.94
C PHE A 177 -20.08 22.85 7.00
N GLY A 178 -20.35 23.62 8.05
CA GLY A 178 -21.58 24.39 8.16
C GLY A 178 -21.55 25.58 7.20
N THR A 179 -22.53 25.70 6.32
CA THR A 179 -22.64 26.80 5.35
C THR A 179 -22.88 28.14 6.05
N PHE A 180 -23.64 28.14 7.14
CA PHE A 180 -23.92 29.30 7.97
C PHE A 180 -23.76 28.93 9.45
N ARG A 181 -23.44 29.92 10.31
CA ARG A 181 -23.18 29.71 11.75
C ARG A 181 -24.31 29.02 12.52
N ASN A 182 -25.55 29.06 11.99
CA ASN A 182 -26.76 28.57 12.65
C ASN A 182 -27.54 27.53 11.84
N ASP A 183 -26.99 27.03 10.71
CA ASP A 183 -27.70 26.08 9.87
C ASP A 183 -27.38 24.64 10.28
N TYR A 184 -28.43 23.82 10.42
CA TYR A 184 -28.35 22.39 10.79
C TYR A 184 -27.96 21.48 9.62
N HIS A 185 -27.61 22.06 8.47
CA HIS A 185 -27.37 21.36 7.22
C HIS A 185 -25.90 21.50 6.84
N SER A 186 -25.14 20.40 6.96
CA SER A 186 -23.76 20.36 6.51
C SER A 186 -23.68 20.33 4.97
N LEU A 187 -22.65 20.96 4.43
CA LEU A 187 -22.23 20.87 3.04
C LEU A 187 -20.87 20.18 2.99
N GLY A 188 -20.77 19.12 2.19
CA GLY A 188 -19.51 18.40 2.01
C GLY A 188 -18.66 19.05 0.93
N GLY A 189 -17.45 19.48 1.26
CA GLY A 189 -16.46 19.96 0.28
C GLY A 189 -15.53 18.84 -0.15
N VAL A 190 -15.37 18.64 -1.46
CA VAL A 190 -14.41 17.69 -2.02
C VAL A 190 -13.31 18.46 -2.76
N TYR A 191 -12.07 18.21 -2.36
CA TYR A 191 -10.89 18.88 -2.90
C TYR A 191 -9.89 17.85 -3.39
N VAL A 192 -9.13 18.21 -4.43
CA VAL A 192 -8.08 17.40 -5.02
C VAL A 192 -6.76 18.16 -4.96
N GLN A 193 -5.68 17.43 -4.72
CA GLN A 193 -4.31 17.93 -4.77
C GLN A 193 -3.39 16.90 -5.41
N PHE A 194 -2.30 17.37 -6.04
CA PHE A 194 -1.24 16.49 -6.51
C PHE A 194 -0.26 16.16 -5.38
N GLY A 195 -0.20 14.88 -5.00
CA GLY A 195 0.77 14.35 -4.05
C GLY A 195 2.21 14.44 -4.51
N ASN A 196 2.45 14.61 -5.82
CA ASN A 196 3.76 14.87 -6.42
C ASN A 196 4.36 16.22 -6.01
N MET A 197 3.59 17.13 -5.40
CA MET A 197 4.14 18.39 -4.91
C MET A 197 4.88 18.19 -3.58
N PRO A 198 6.00 18.90 -3.35
CA PRO A 198 6.65 18.92 -2.04
C PRO A 198 5.68 19.37 -0.94
N ALA A 199 5.89 18.90 0.28
CA ALA A 199 5.02 19.14 1.43
C ALA A 199 4.76 20.64 1.67
N ARG A 200 5.77 21.48 1.44
CA ARG A 200 5.61 22.94 1.53
C ARG A 200 4.63 23.49 0.49
N GLN A 201 4.68 23.00 -0.74
CA GLN A 201 3.77 23.42 -1.81
C GLN A 201 2.36 22.90 -1.57
N LYS A 202 2.22 21.65 -1.11
CA LYS A 202 0.92 21.06 -0.75
C LYS A 202 0.15 21.86 0.31
N LYS A 203 0.85 22.56 1.20
CA LYS A 203 0.23 23.42 2.22
C LYS A 203 -0.30 24.76 1.69
N LEU A 204 -0.01 25.14 0.45
CA LEU A 204 -0.45 26.43 -0.10
C LEU A 204 -1.88 26.30 -0.65
N LEU A 205 -2.78 27.18 -0.24
CA LEU A 205 -4.19 27.18 -0.67
C LEU A 205 -4.38 27.17 -2.19
N LYS A 206 -3.49 27.85 -2.94
CA LYS A 206 -3.52 27.88 -4.41
C LYS A 206 -3.34 26.50 -5.08
N ASN A 207 -2.91 25.50 -4.32
CA ASN A 207 -2.63 24.15 -4.78
C ASN A 207 -3.70 23.15 -4.31
N TYR A 208 -4.84 23.65 -3.81
CA TYR A 208 -6.06 22.87 -3.58
C TYR A 208 -7.06 23.17 -4.69
N PHE A 209 -7.50 22.14 -5.39
CA PHE A 209 -8.47 22.26 -6.47
C PHE A 209 -9.82 21.77 -5.95
N VAL A 210 -10.87 22.57 -6.11
CA VAL A 210 -12.24 22.18 -5.71
C VAL A 210 -12.77 21.23 -6.78
N LEU A 211 -13.07 19.98 -6.40
CA LEU A 211 -13.76 19.04 -7.27
C LEU A 211 -15.26 19.33 -7.29
N GLY A 212 -15.83 19.64 -6.13
CA GLY A 212 -17.21 20.09 -6.02
C GLY A 212 -17.73 20.06 -4.58
N PHE A 213 -19.03 20.28 -4.46
CA PHE A 213 -19.73 20.30 -3.18
C PHE A 213 -20.86 19.27 -3.18
N VAL A 214 -20.93 18.47 -2.13
CA VAL A 214 -22.01 17.51 -1.88
C VAL A 214 -23.08 18.25 -1.06
N PRO A 215 -24.26 18.55 -1.63
CA PRO A 215 -25.32 19.28 -0.93
C PRO A 215 -25.80 18.51 0.29
N PHE A 216 -26.46 19.19 1.22
CA PHE A 216 -27.15 18.54 2.31
C PHE A 216 -28.12 17.47 1.77
N SER A 217 -28.15 16.29 2.40
CA SER A 217 -28.84 15.07 1.94
C SER A 217 -28.29 14.43 0.66
N GLY A 218 -27.26 15.01 0.04
CA GLY A 218 -26.55 14.42 -1.08
C GLY A 218 -25.75 13.18 -0.67
N ASN A 219 -25.61 12.23 -1.60
CA ASN A 219 -24.84 11.02 -1.39
C ASN A 219 -23.42 11.20 -1.93
N PHE A 220 -22.41 11.17 -1.04
CA PHE A 220 -21.00 11.28 -1.42
C PHE A 220 -20.57 10.23 -2.45
N ASN A 221 -21.03 8.98 -2.30
CA ASN A 221 -20.67 7.92 -3.23
C ASN A 221 -21.19 8.24 -4.63
N GLU A 222 -22.46 8.64 -4.75
CA GLU A 222 -23.05 9.04 -6.04
C GLU A 222 -22.33 10.24 -6.65
N PHE A 223 -21.96 11.23 -5.83
CA PHE A 223 -21.17 12.38 -6.28
C PHE A 223 -19.80 11.96 -6.84
N MET A 224 -19.13 11.01 -6.19
CA MET A 224 -17.80 10.55 -6.59
C MET A 224 -17.81 9.57 -7.77
N LEU A 225 -18.96 8.94 -8.09
CA LEU A 225 -19.03 7.91 -9.15
C LEU A 225 -18.44 8.35 -10.49
N PRO A 226 -18.78 9.53 -11.06
CA PRO A 226 -18.21 9.97 -12.33
C PRO A 226 -16.69 10.14 -12.26
N PHE A 227 -16.21 10.78 -11.20
CA PHE A 227 -14.78 10.98 -10.97
C PHE A 227 -14.03 9.64 -10.87
N ILE A 228 -14.54 8.69 -10.09
CA ILE A 228 -13.93 7.37 -9.95
C ILE A 228 -13.93 6.59 -11.27
N SER A 229 -15.00 6.73 -12.07
CA SER A 229 -15.06 6.10 -13.39
C SER A 229 -13.96 6.64 -14.32
N GLU A 230 -13.81 7.96 -14.39
CA GLU A 230 -12.76 8.61 -15.19
C GLU A 230 -11.35 8.27 -14.66
N MET A 231 -11.18 8.22 -13.34
CA MET A 231 -9.90 7.84 -12.73
C MET A 231 -9.50 6.42 -13.07
N LYS A 232 -10.42 5.46 -13.08
CA LYS A 232 -10.12 4.08 -13.50
C LYS A 232 -9.62 4.01 -14.94
N GLU A 233 -10.15 4.85 -15.82
CA GLU A 233 -9.63 4.96 -17.19
C GLU A 233 -8.23 5.61 -17.22
N PHE A 234 -8.02 6.65 -16.41
CA PHE A 234 -6.75 7.37 -16.37
C PHE A 234 -5.62 6.60 -15.67
N GLU A 235 -5.95 5.69 -14.76
CA GLU A 235 -5.04 4.72 -14.14
C GLU A 235 -4.44 3.77 -15.17
N GLN A 236 -5.14 3.55 -16.29
CA GLN A 236 -4.65 2.76 -17.42
C GLN A 236 -3.76 3.56 -18.39
N GLY A 237 -3.46 4.82 -18.06
CA GLY A 237 -2.56 5.68 -18.80
C GLY A 237 -3.15 6.27 -20.09
N LYS A 238 -2.81 7.54 -20.36
CA LYS A 238 -3.27 8.31 -21.52
C LYS A 238 -2.12 9.07 -22.16
N LEU A 239 -2.09 9.09 -23.49
CA LEU A 239 -1.18 9.97 -24.24
C LEU A 239 -1.65 11.42 -24.12
N MET A 240 -0.74 12.30 -23.71
CA MET A 240 -1.00 13.72 -23.52
C MET A 240 0.21 14.55 -23.95
N GLU A 241 -0.03 15.74 -24.47
CA GLU A 241 1.03 16.72 -24.69
C GLU A 241 1.32 17.45 -23.36
N VAL A 242 2.56 17.36 -22.89
CA VAL A 242 3.04 18.03 -21.69
C VAL A 242 4.23 18.89 -22.06
N ASN A 243 4.10 20.22 -21.93
CA ASN A 243 5.12 21.19 -22.32
C ASN A 243 5.63 21.03 -23.77
N GLY A 244 4.73 20.71 -24.71
CA GLY A 244 5.07 20.52 -26.13
C GLY A 244 5.74 19.18 -26.46
N GLN A 245 5.71 18.20 -25.54
CA GLN A 245 6.23 16.86 -25.76
C GLN A 245 5.14 15.81 -25.46
N ASP A 246 5.09 14.77 -26.29
CA ASP A 246 4.22 13.63 -26.02
C ASP A 246 4.70 12.86 -24.78
N ALA A 247 3.80 12.70 -23.82
CA ALA A 247 4.03 11.93 -22.61
C ALA A 247 2.90 10.93 -22.38
N TYR A 248 3.22 9.81 -21.77
CA TYR A 248 2.27 8.84 -21.28
C TYR A 248 1.97 9.12 -19.81
N VAL A 249 0.77 9.62 -19.53
CA VAL A 249 0.39 10.07 -18.19
C VAL A 249 -0.52 9.04 -17.56
N ILE A 250 -0.11 8.52 -16.41
CA ILE A 250 -0.90 7.68 -15.52
C ILE A 250 -1.31 8.54 -14.33
N ALA A 251 -2.59 8.58 -13.99
CA ALA A 251 -3.05 9.28 -12.78
C ALA A 251 -3.86 8.31 -11.93
N SER A 252 -3.60 8.29 -10.63
CA SER A 252 -4.29 7.41 -9.69
C SER A 252 -4.58 8.12 -8.38
N LEU A 253 -5.67 7.69 -7.73
CA LEU A 253 -5.99 8.09 -6.37
C LEU A 253 -5.03 7.41 -5.39
N GLY A 254 -4.18 8.19 -4.75
CA GLY A 254 -3.20 7.69 -3.79
C GLY A 254 -3.72 7.70 -2.36
N VAL A 255 -4.32 8.80 -1.91
CA VAL A 255 -4.87 8.91 -0.56
C VAL A 255 -6.17 9.68 -0.56
N VAL A 256 -7.07 9.28 0.34
CA VAL A 256 -8.26 10.04 0.70
C VAL A 256 -8.11 10.43 2.16
N THR A 257 -8.17 11.71 2.43
CA THR A 257 -8.04 12.32 3.75
C THR A 257 -9.39 12.90 4.14
N ALA A 258 -9.87 12.55 5.32
CA ALA A 258 -11.01 13.22 5.94
C ALA A 258 -10.83 13.22 7.46
N ASP A 259 -11.75 13.80 8.20
CA ASP A 259 -11.83 13.58 9.63
C ASP A 259 -12.28 12.15 9.98
N LEU A 260 -11.89 11.69 11.16
CA LEU A 260 -12.00 10.29 11.57
C LEU A 260 -13.39 9.67 11.35
N PRO A 261 -14.53 10.32 11.67
CA PRO A 261 -15.84 9.70 11.48
C PRO A 261 -16.17 9.50 9.99
N GLN A 262 -15.80 10.44 9.12
CA GLN A 262 -16.09 10.42 7.69
C GLN A 262 -15.18 9.39 7.02
N GLU A 263 -13.90 9.36 7.38
CA GLU A 263 -12.98 8.31 6.93
C GLU A 263 -13.48 6.91 7.30
N ASN A 264 -13.97 6.73 8.53
CA ASN A 264 -14.53 5.44 8.95
C ASN A 264 -15.74 5.05 8.08
N ASN A 265 -16.64 6.00 7.79
CA ASN A 265 -17.78 5.73 6.91
C ASN A 265 -17.31 5.33 5.50
N MET A 266 -16.31 6.01 4.95
CA MET A 266 -15.74 5.68 3.62
C MET A 266 -15.08 4.30 3.59
N CYS A 267 -14.41 3.90 4.67
CA CYS A 267 -13.80 2.57 4.78
C CYS A 267 -14.79 1.45 5.10
N GLY A 268 -16.10 1.74 5.25
CA GLY A 268 -17.09 0.76 5.67
C GLY A 268 -16.90 0.27 7.11
N VAL A 269 -16.21 1.04 7.95
CA VAL A 269 -15.91 0.72 9.35
C VAL A 269 -16.78 1.56 10.27
N LEU A 270 -17.33 0.96 11.32
CA LEU A 270 -18.12 1.70 12.30
C LEU A 270 -17.26 2.76 13.02
N ARG A 271 -17.90 3.79 13.56
CA ARG A 271 -17.23 4.89 14.28
C ARG A 271 -16.43 4.41 15.50
N HIS A 272 -15.55 5.27 16.01
CA HIS A 272 -14.69 5.00 17.17
C HIS A 272 -15.42 4.48 18.42
N ASN A 273 -16.72 4.73 18.56
CA ASN A 273 -17.54 4.23 19.66
C ASN A 273 -17.93 2.75 19.55
N ALA A 274 -17.82 2.15 18.36
CA ALA A 274 -18.13 0.74 18.15
C ALA A 274 -17.14 -0.17 18.86
N ASN A 275 -17.53 -1.43 19.08
CA ASN A 275 -16.64 -2.41 19.69
C ASN A 275 -15.36 -2.62 18.86
N LYS A 276 -15.42 -2.54 17.52
CA LYS A 276 -14.26 -2.63 16.62
C LYS A 276 -14.25 -1.46 15.63
N GLY A 277 -14.07 -0.24 16.14
CA GLY A 277 -14.10 0.99 15.34
C GLY A 277 -12.79 1.38 14.65
N CYS A 278 -11.73 0.57 14.78
CA CYS A 278 -10.45 0.83 14.12
C CYS A 278 -10.43 0.26 12.70
N ARG A 279 -9.99 1.07 11.74
CA ARG A 279 -9.81 0.68 10.33
C ARG A 279 -8.53 -0.11 10.06
N THR A 280 -7.55 -0.05 10.95
CA THR A 280 -6.25 -0.71 10.80
C THR A 280 -6.21 -2.07 11.48
N CYS A 281 -6.98 -2.26 12.55
CA CYS A 281 -6.98 -3.51 13.32
C CYS A 281 -8.36 -3.84 13.90
N THR A 282 -8.50 -5.05 14.41
CA THR A 282 -9.72 -5.62 14.98
C THR A 282 -9.78 -5.51 16.50
N ALA A 283 -8.97 -4.60 17.07
CA ALA A 283 -8.96 -4.28 18.50
C ALA A 283 -10.37 -4.02 19.03
N SER A 284 -10.67 -4.61 20.19
CA SER A 284 -11.93 -4.32 20.87
C SER A 284 -11.86 -2.98 21.60
N ARG A 285 -13.01 -2.35 21.83
CA ARG A 285 -13.12 -1.11 22.62
C ARG A 285 -12.49 -1.25 24.01
N LYS A 286 -12.60 -2.44 24.62
CA LYS A 286 -12.01 -2.76 25.93
C LYS A 286 -10.48 -2.84 25.90
N SER A 287 -9.88 -2.98 24.71
CA SER A 287 -8.44 -3.17 24.51
C SER A 287 -7.75 -1.89 24.02
N LEU A 288 -8.48 -0.80 23.75
CA LEU A 288 -7.90 0.42 23.16
C LEU A 288 -6.83 1.08 24.05
N THR A 289 -6.87 0.86 25.37
CA THR A 289 -5.86 1.35 26.32
C THR A 289 -4.74 0.33 26.58
N ASN A 290 -4.75 -0.83 25.91
CA ASN A 290 -3.73 -1.84 26.07
C ASN A 290 -2.55 -1.58 25.13
N PHE A 291 -1.47 -1.00 25.68
CA PHE A 291 -0.23 -0.74 24.94
C PHE A 291 0.52 -2.02 24.51
N PHE A 292 0.14 -3.21 25.01
CA PHE A 292 0.74 -4.50 24.67
C PHE A 292 -0.04 -5.27 23.60
N GLN A 293 -0.96 -4.60 22.91
CA GLN A 293 -1.76 -5.26 21.88
C GLN A 293 -0.89 -5.76 20.73
N ASP A 294 -1.11 -7.01 20.32
CA ASP A 294 -0.49 -7.58 19.13
C ASP A 294 -1.23 -7.08 17.89
N VAL A 295 -0.88 -5.86 17.48
CA VAL A 295 -1.47 -5.22 16.29
C VAL A 295 -1.26 -6.08 15.05
N PRO A 296 -0.05 -6.58 14.72
CA PRO A 296 0.14 -7.43 13.55
C PRO A 296 -0.72 -8.70 13.53
N ALA A 297 -1.05 -9.28 14.69
CA ALA A 297 -1.97 -10.42 14.78
C ALA A 297 -3.46 -10.04 14.64
N THR A 298 -3.79 -8.76 14.86
CA THR A 298 -5.17 -8.26 14.82
C THR A 298 -5.40 -7.27 13.67
N SER A 299 -4.41 -7.05 12.82
CA SER A 299 -4.47 -6.13 11.68
C SER A 299 -5.57 -6.51 10.69
N ARG A 300 -6.14 -5.49 10.04
CA ARG A 300 -7.01 -5.65 8.88
C ARG A 300 -6.16 -5.62 7.63
N TYR A 301 -6.27 -6.66 6.82
CA TYR A 301 -5.65 -6.74 5.51
C TYR A 301 -6.71 -6.47 4.47
N HIS A 302 -6.38 -5.73 3.42
CA HIS A 302 -7.38 -5.29 2.44
C HIS A 302 -8.07 -6.49 1.79
N HIS A 303 -7.31 -7.49 1.31
CA HIS A 303 -7.85 -8.69 0.67
C HIS A 303 -8.78 -9.49 1.58
N ILE A 304 -8.40 -9.68 2.84
CA ILE A 304 -9.26 -10.34 3.84
C ILE A 304 -10.52 -9.51 4.12
N THR A 305 -10.38 -8.18 4.17
CA THR A 305 -11.49 -7.27 4.44
C THR A 305 -12.46 -7.24 3.27
N ASP A 306 -11.97 -7.25 2.04
CA ASP A 306 -12.77 -7.30 0.82
C ASP A 306 -13.56 -8.61 0.73
N ASP A 307 -12.94 -9.74 1.09
CA ASP A 307 -13.64 -11.03 1.13
C ASP A 307 -14.72 -11.05 2.21
N GLN A 308 -14.44 -10.51 3.40
CA GLN A 308 -15.45 -10.32 4.45
C GLN A 308 -16.63 -9.45 3.98
N PHE A 309 -16.35 -8.37 3.26
CA PHE A 309 -17.41 -7.53 2.71
C PHE A 309 -18.25 -8.29 1.67
N LYS A 310 -17.62 -9.04 0.75
CA LYS A 310 -18.33 -9.88 -0.21
C LYS A 310 -19.25 -10.88 0.50
N GLU A 311 -18.77 -11.54 1.55
CA GLU A 311 -19.58 -12.46 2.36
C GLU A 311 -20.82 -11.74 2.94
N ILE A 312 -20.62 -10.57 3.57
CA ILE A 312 -21.71 -9.77 4.15
C ILE A 312 -22.72 -9.33 3.08
N PHE A 313 -22.26 -8.87 1.92
CA PHE A 313 -23.17 -8.43 0.84
C PHE A 313 -23.94 -9.59 0.22
N ASN A 314 -23.40 -10.80 0.28
CA ASN A 314 -24.04 -12.02 -0.20
C ASN A 314 -24.95 -12.67 0.84
N GLU A 315 -24.94 -12.22 2.11
CA GLU A 315 -25.86 -12.74 3.12
C GLU A 315 -27.31 -12.41 2.72
N PRO A 316 -28.21 -13.42 2.61
CA PRO A 316 -29.60 -13.16 2.35
C PRO A 316 -30.17 -12.32 3.50
N THR A 317 -30.86 -11.23 3.14
CA THR A 317 -31.44 -10.29 4.11
C THR A 317 -32.50 -11.03 4.93
N THR A 318 -32.09 -11.65 6.03
CA THR A 318 -33.03 -12.24 6.97
C THR A 318 -33.65 -11.06 7.70
N THR A 319 -34.85 -10.70 7.29
CA THR A 319 -35.71 -9.75 8.00
C THR A 319 -35.95 -10.34 9.39
N ARG A 320 -35.09 -10.02 10.35
CA ARG A 320 -35.39 -10.23 11.77
C ARG A 320 -36.45 -9.20 12.12
N GLN A 321 -37.72 -9.59 11.99
CA GLN A 321 -38.79 -8.97 12.75
C GLN A 321 -38.38 -9.01 14.23
N ARG A 322 -38.14 -7.84 14.81
CA ARG A 322 -38.10 -7.63 16.24
C ARG A 322 -39.00 -6.47 16.57
#